data_AF-A0A8H3DCN7-F1
#
_entry.id   AF-A0A8H3DCN7-F1
#
_cell.length_a   1.000
_cell.length_b   1.000
_cell.length_c   1.000
_cell.angle_alpha   90.00
_cell.angle_beta   90.00
_cell.angle_gamma   90.00
#
_symmetry.space_group_name_H-M   'P 1'
#
loop_
_entity.id
_entity.type
_entity.pdbx_description
1 polymer ?
#
loop_
_entity_poly.entity_id
_entity_poly.type
_entity_poly.pdbx_seq_one_letter_code
_entity_poly.pdbx_strand_id
1 'polypeptide(L)'
;MPTLLAGDYDLAGFAVGVVDRHLLLPKPNIAPGDILLGLPSSGIHSNGFSLVRKIIARAGLDYSSPCPWDSSKTLGTSLLTPTKIYIKSLLPAIRASALKGLAHITGGGFVENIPRVLPKGTAARIDVSAYPYPPVFRWLSKQGGVEPLEMARTFNCGIGMVVVIAKEDVQRVKELVDGDVYEIGEITSGEGVELVGLDAWLPK
;
A
#
# COMPACT_ATOMS: atom_id res chain seq x y z
N MET A 1 -15.48 29.98 1.34
CA MET A 1 -14.40 30.59 0.54
C MET A 1 -14.72 30.49 -0.96
N PRO A 2 -15.59 31.35 -1.52
CA PRO A 2 -16.02 31.23 -2.92
C PRO A 2 -14.91 31.54 -3.93
N THR A 3 -13.97 32.43 -3.58
CA THR A 3 -12.86 32.86 -4.46
C THR A 3 -11.59 32.04 -4.30
N LEU A 4 -11.47 31.24 -3.23
CA LEU A 4 -10.24 30.51 -2.92
C LEU A 4 -10.20 29.11 -3.55
N LEU A 5 -11.37 28.52 -3.83
CA LEU A 5 -11.48 27.16 -4.35
C LEU A 5 -12.15 27.07 -5.72
N ALA A 6 -12.70 28.16 -6.30
CA ALA A 6 -13.15 28.23 -7.70
C ALA A 6 -13.89 26.99 -8.27
N GLY A 7 -14.75 26.33 -7.48
CA GLY A 7 -15.49 25.11 -7.88
C GLY A 7 -14.92 23.79 -7.31
N ASP A 8 -13.75 23.82 -6.71
CA ASP A 8 -13.18 22.74 -5.90
C ASP A 8 -13.73 22.76 -4.47
N TYR A 9 -13.57 21.63 -3.77
CA TYR A 9 -13.83 21.50 -2.34
C TYR A 9 -12.65 20.82 -1.65
N ASP A 10 -12.47 21.12 -0.37
CA ASP A 10 -11.55 20.42 0.51
C ASP A 10 -12.35 19.65 1.56
N LEU A 11 -11.92 18.43 1.86
CA LEU A 11 -12.59 17.54 2.80
C LEU A 11 -11.58 17.01 3.82
N ALA A 12 -11.76 17.42 5.07
CA ALA A 12 -11.02 16.88 6.21
C ALA A 12 -11.90 15.95 7.05
N GLY A 13 -11.31 14.91 7.59
CA GLY A 13 -11.95 13.97 8.51
C GLY A 13 -11.12 13.81 9.78
N PHE A 14 -11.79 13.45 10.89
CA PHE A 14 -11.16 13.22 12.18
C PHE A 14 -11.70 11.91 12.79
N ALA A 15 -10.80 11.13 13.39
CA ALA A 15 -11.14 9.88 14.07
C ALA A 15 -10.41 9.79 15.42
N VAL A 16 -11.06 9.17 16.40
CA VAL A 16 -10.49 8.86 17.73
C VAL A 16 -10.57 7.36 17.96
N GLY A 17 -9.49 6.78 18.46
CA GLY A 17 -9.42 5.39 18.89
C GLY A 17 -8.85 5.28 20.30
N VAL A 18 -9.16 4.19 20.99
CA VAL A 18 -8.63 3.87 22.32
C VAL A 18 -7.93 2.52 22.24
N VAL A 19 -6.77 2.42 22.88
CA VAL A 19 -5.97 1.19 22.93
C VAL A 19 -5.29 1.09 24.29
N ASP A 20 -5.27 -0.11 24.85
CA ASP A 20 -4.51 -0.36 26.08
C ASP A 20 -3.01 -0.27 25.80
N ARG A 21 -2.26 0.33 26.73
CA ARG A 21 -0.83 0.60 26.55
C ARG A 21 -0.01 -0.64 26.19
N HIS A 22 -0.35 -1.80 26.76
CA HIS A 22 0.35 -3.06 26.50
C HIS A 22 0.04 -3.66 25.11
N LEU A 23 -1.05 -3.22 24.47
CA LEU A 23 -1.46 -3.63 23.13
C LEU A 23 -0.93 -2.71 22.02
N LEU A 24 -0.25 -1.62 22.36
CA LEU A 24 0.33 -0.69 21.39
C LEU A 24 1.23 -1.40 20.37
N LEU A 25 1.14 -0.94 19.12
CA LEU A 25 2.01 -1.29 18.01
C LEU A 25 2.75 -0.01 17.55
N PRO A 26 3.97 -0.14 16.98
CA PRO A 26 4.74 -1.37 16.83
C PRO A 26 5.26 -1.91 18.17
N LYS A 27 5.52 -3.22 18.22
CA LYS A 27 6.18 -3.88 19.35
C LYS A 27 7.69 -3.66 19.25
N PRO A 28 8.40 -3.50 20.39
CA PRO A 28 9.84 -3.24 20.39
C PRO A 28 10.69 -4.45 19.96
N ASN A 29 10.09 -5.63 19.84
CA ASN A 29 10.76 -6.90 19.49
C ASN A 29 10.62 -7.26 18.00
N ILE A 30 10.40 -6.28 17.12
CA ILE A 30 10.60 -6.46 15.68
C ILE A 30 12.10 -6.71 15.44
N ALA A 31 12.44 -7.79 14.76
CA ALA A 31 13.82 -8.21 14.58
C ALA A 31 14.02 -8.91 13.22
N PRO A 32 15.28 -9.03 12.74
CA PRO A 32 15.58 -9.79 11.54
C PRO A 32 15.00 -11.22 11.60
N GLY A 33 14.38 -11.67 10.51
CA GLY A 33 13.66 -12.94 10.40
C GLY A 33 12.16 -12.86 10.66
N ASP A 34 11.64 -11.72 11.14
CA ASP A 34 10.21 -11.45 11.15
C ASP A 34 9.64 -11.35 9.73
N ILE A 35 8.40 -11.77 9.54
CA ILE A 35 7.78 -11.87 8.21
C ILE A 35 6.91 -10.63 7.93
N LEU A 36 6.94 -10.20 6.66
CA LEU A 36 6.09 -9.16 6.13
C LEU A 36 4.92 -9.77 5.36
N LEU A 37 3.71 -9.48 5.82
CA LEU A 37 2.47 -9.80 5.13
C LEU A 37 1.88 -8.55 4.49
N GLY A 38 1.52 -8.62 3.21
CA GLY A 38 0.86 -7.55 2.47
C GLY A 38 -0.63 -7.83 2.28
N LEU A 39 -1.50 -6.88 2.64
CA LEU A 39 -2.92 -6.92 2.30
C LEU A 39 -3.18 -6.09 1.04
N PRO A 40 -3.97 -6.60 0.08
CA PRO A 40 -4.18 -5.92 -1.18
C PRO A 40 -4.91 -4.58 -0.99
N SER A 41 -4.51 -3.61 -1.78
CA SER A 41 -5.21 -2.35 -2.02
C SER A 41 -6.43 -2.57 -2.92
N SER A 42 -7.29 -1.56 -3.01
CA SER A 42 -8.39 -1.51 -3.98
C SER A 42 -8.00 -0.79 -5.27
N GLY A 43 -6.73 -0.39 -5.41
CA GLY A 43 -6.23 0.48 -6.47
C GLY A 43 -5.32 1.56 -5.88
N ILE A 44 -5.34 2.75 -6.47
CA ILE A 44 -4.45 3.88 -6.14
C ILE A 44 -4.70 4.44 -4.73
N HIS A 45 -5.87 4.15 -4.14
CA HIS A 45 -6.35 4.74 -2.88
C HIS A 45 -6.50 6.25 -2.97
N SER A 46 -5.78 7.03 -2.16
CA SER A 46 -5.92 8.48 -2.05
C SER A 46 -4.62 9.24 -2.33
N ASN A 47 -3.56 8.57 -2.82
CA ASN A 47 -2.23 9.15 -3.00
C ASN A 47 -1.74 9.08 -4.45
N GLY A 48 -0.84 9.98 -4.83
CA GLY A 48 -0.25 10.00 -6.19
C GLY A 48 -1.16 10.58 -7.29
N PHE A 49 -2.34 11.10 -6.96
CA PHE A 49 -3.28 11.64 -7.96
C PHE A 49 -2.73 12.79 -8.79
N SER A 50 -1.78 13.59 -8.27
CA SER A 50 -1.10 14.62 -9.06
C SER A 50 -0.32 14.04 -10.24
N LEU A 51 0.33 12.88 -10.06
CA LEU A 51 1.00 12.17 -11.16
C LEU A 51 -0.01 11.51 -12.10
N VAL A 52 -1.04 10.87 -11.55
CA VAL A 52 -2.13 10.26 -12.33
C VAL A 52 -2.76 11.27 -13.29
N ARG A 53 -3.12 12.47 -12.82
CA ARG A 53 -3.69 13.53 -13.66
C ARG A 53 -2.77 13.92 -14.81
N LYS A 54 -1.46 14.04 -14.56
CA LYS A 54 -0.47 14.35 -15.61
C LYS A 54 -0.37 13.25 -16.66
N ILE A 55 -0.39 11.97 -16.24
CA ILE A 55 -0.32 10.83 -17.16
C ILE A 55 -1.57 10.76 -18.03
N ILE A 56 -2.76 10.97 -17.47
CA ILE A 56 -4.02 11.00 -18.21
C ILE A 56 -4.02 12.11 -19.27
N ALA A 57 -3.63 13.33 -18.88
CA ALA A 57 -3.55 14.46 -19.80
C ALA A 57 -2.55 14.20 -20.94
N ARG A 58 -1.38 13.62 -20.62
CA ARG A 58 -0.36 13.23 -21.63
C ARG A 58 -0.86 12.14 -22.58
N ALA A 59 -1.68 11.21 -22.08
CA ALA A 59 -2.28 10.16 -22.89
C ALA A 59 -3.44 10.66 -23.77
N GLY A 60 -3.83 11.94 -23.66
CA GLY A 60 -4.95 12.51 -24.42
C GLY A 60 -6.31 11.95 -24.00
N LEU A 61 -6.41 11.42 -22.77
CA LEU A 61 -7.64 10.84 -22.23
C LEU A 61 -8.34 11.85 -21.31
N ASP A 62 -9.64 11.63 -21.12
CA ASP A 62 -10.44 12.29 -20.09
C ASP A 62 -11.07 11.26 -19.14
N TYR A 63 -11.76 11.73 -18.09
CA TYR A 63 -12.36 10.84 -17.10
C TYR A 63 -13.58 10.07 -17.60
N SER A 64 -14.17 10.47 -18.72
CA SER A 64 -15.29 9.77 -19.38
C SER A 64 -14.82 8.68 -20.35
N SER A 65 -13.54 8.72 -20.74
CA SER A 65 -12.92 7.75 -21.62
C SER A 65 -13.04 6.32 -21.08
N PRO A 66 -13.10 5.30 -21.95
CA PRO A 66 -13.08 3.91 -21.52
C PRO A 66 -11.85 3.61 -20.66
N CYS A 67 -12.03 2.87 -19.56
CA CYS A 67 -10.93 2.51 -18.69
C CYS A 67 -9.99 1.49 -19.39
N PRO A 68 -8.69 1.79 -19.56
CA PRO A 68 -7.77 0.93 -20.30
C PRO A 68 -7.53 -0.46 -19.70
N TRP A 69 -7.90 -0.68 -18.44
CA TRP A 69 -7.69 -1.93 -17.71
C TRP A 69 -8.98 -2.61 -17.21
N ASP A 70 -10.14 -1.99 -17.42
CA ASP A 70 -11.44 -2.53 -17.03
C ASP A 70 -12.51 -1.99 -17.99
N SER A 71 -12.79 -2.74 -19.06
CA SER A 71 -13.73 -2.32 -20.11
C SER A 71 -15.17 -2.11 -19.62
N SER A 72 -15.50 -2.54 -18.41
CA SER A 72 -16.83 -2.30 -17.81
C SER A 72 -16.99 -0.90 -17.20
N LYS A 73 -15.92 -0.12 -17.11
CA LYS A 73 -15.91 1.20 -16.44
C LYS A 73 -15.32 2.30 -17.32
N THR A 74 -15.66 3.54 -16.99
CA THR A 74 -14.89 4.71 -17.42
C THR A 74 -13.63 4.85 -16.57
N LEU A 75 -12.64 5.58 -17.10
CA LEU A 75 -11.39 5.89 -16.41
C LEU A 75 -11.65 6.56 -15.05
N GLY A 76 -12.51 7.57 -15.01
CA GLY A 76 -12.88 8.29 -13.79
C GLY A 76 -13.49 7.38 -12.73
N THR A 77 -14.45 6.53 -13.11
CA THR A 77 -15.11 5.60 -12.17
C THR A 77 -14.11 4.59 -11.60
N SER A 78 -13.18 4.07 -12.42
CA SER A 78 -12.15 3.16 -11.91
C SER A 78 -11.17 3.86 -10.94
N LEU A 79 -10.75 5.09 -11.26
CA LEU A 79 -9.84 5.87 -10.41
C LEU A 79 -10.46 6.32 -9.09
N LEU A 80 -11.78 6.52 -9.06
CA LEU A 80 -12.54 6.86 -7.86
C LEU A 80 -12.92 5.65 -6.99
N THR A 81 -12.35 4.47 -7.27
CA THR A 81 -12.53 3.30 -6.39
C THR A 81 -12.14 3.67 -4.95
N PRO A 82 -13.03 3.54 -3.95
CA PRO A 82 -12.75 3.97 -2.59
C PRO A 82 -11.53 3.28 -1.98
N THR A 83 -10.82 4.02 -1.12
CA THR A 83 -9.72 3.46 -0.32
C THR A 83 -10.23 2.32 0.56
N LYS A 84 -9.56 1.17 0.52
CA LYS A 84 -9.92 0.01 1.34
C LYS A 84 -9.67 0.32 2.82
N ILE A 85 -10.65 -0.02 3.68
CA ILE A 85 -10.54 0.13 5.13
C ILE A 85 -10.19 -1.23 5.75
N TYR A 86 -9.01 -1.33 6.35
CA TYR A 86 -8.44 -2.61 6.81
C TYR A 86 -8.84 -3.05 8.21
N ILE A 87 -9.56 -2.21 8.98
CA ILE A 87 -9.82 -2.52 10.40
C ILE A 87 -10.58 -3.84 10.56
N LYS A 88 -11.60 -4.12 9.74
CA LYS A 88 -12.36 -5.37 9.84
C LYS A 88 -11.49 -6.59 9.56
N SER A 89 -10.66 -6.51 8.52
CA SER A 89 -9.71 -7.57 8.14
C SER A 89 -8.68 -7.86 9.23
N LEU A 90 -8.18 -6.83 9.92
CA LEU A 90 -7.06 -6.97 10.86
C LEU A 90 -7.49 -7.12 12.31
N LEU A 91 -8.72 -6.74 12.66
CA LEU A 91 -9.17 -6.71 14.06
C LEU A 91 -9.04 -8.05 14.78
N PRO A 92 -9.33 -9.22 14.17
CA PRO A 92 -9.13 -10.50 14.84
C PRO A 92 -7.66 -10.76 15.18
N ALA A 93 -6.74 -10.49 14.24
CA ALA A 93 -5.30 -10.66 14.44
C ALA A 93 -4.73 -9.67 15.49
N ILE A 94 -5.23 -8.43 15.49
CA ILE A 94 -4.88 -7.41 16.50
C ILE A 94 -5.32 -7.87 17.89
N ARG A 95 -6.57 -8.33 18.04
CA ARG A 95 -7.11 -8.82 19.31
C ARG A 95 -6.38 -10.06 19.83
N ALA A 96 -5.90 -10.90 18.92
CA ALA A 96 -5.09 -12.07 19.25
C ALA A 96 -3.64 -11.74 19.64
N SER A 97 -3.24 -10.46 19.61
CA SER A 97 -1.86 -9.99 19.83
C SER A 97 -0.83 -10.69 18.95
N ALA A 98 -1.24 -11.10 17.74
CA ALA A 98 -0.39 -11.85 16.81
C ALA A 98 0.46 -10.96 15.90
N LEU A 99 0.31 -9.63 16.01
CA LEU A 99 0.99 -8.65 15.16
C LEU A 99 2.10 -7.94 15.93
N LYS A 100 3.24 -7.73 15.28
CA LYS A 100 4.34 -6.91 15.80
C LYS A 100 4.31 -5.48 15.27
N GLY A 101 3.80 -5.24 14.07
CA GLY A 101 3.76 -3.91 13.47
C GLY A 101 2.77 -3.80 12.32
N LEU A 102 2.35 -2.57 12.01
CA LEU A 102 1.42 -2.25 10.93
C LEU A 102 1.88 -0.98 10.21
N ALA A 103 2.16 -1.07 8.92
CA ALA A 103 2.48 0.07 8.08
C ALA A 103 1.38 0.26 7.02
N HIS A 104 0.63 1.36 7.15
CA HIS A 104 -0.34 1.77 6.12
C HIS A 104 0.41 2.40 4.95
N ILE A 105 0.28 1.82 3.76
CA ILE A 105 1.00 2.27 2.58
C ILE A 105 0.22 3.40 1.91
N THR A 106 0.70 4.62 2.10
CA THR A 106 0.05 5.86 1.63
C THR A 106 1.01 6.64 0.72
N GLY A 107 1.06 7.98 0.80
CA GLY A 107 2.08 8.77 0.11
C GLY A 107 3.48 8.33 0.54
N GLY A 108 4.42 8.30 -0.40
CA GLY A 108 5.77 7.77 -0.17
C GLY A 108 5.89 6.24 -0.32
N GLY A 109 4.77 5.55 -0.57
CA GLY A 109 4.72 4.12 -0.89
C GLY A 109 5.44 3.24 0.13
N PHE A 110 6.11 2.18 -0.31
CA PHE A 110 6.83 1.28 0.60
C PHE A 110 8.00 1.97 1.29
N VAL A 111 8.75 2.74 0.51
CA VAL A 111 10.06 3.31 0.90
C VAL A 111 9.92 4.26 2.08
N GLU A 112 8.85 5.06 2.15
CA GLU A 112 8.66 5.98 3.27
C GLU A 112 7.81 5.41 4.41
N ASN A 113 6.85 4.52 4.13
CA ASN A 113 5.88 4.11 5.15
C ASN A 113 6.38 2.97 6.04
N ILE A 114 7.09 1.99 5.47
CA ILE A 114 7.51 0.79 6.22
C ILE A 114 8.59 1.13 7.26
N PRO A 115 9.62 1.94 6.99
CA PRO A 115 10.64 2.27 7.99
C PRO A 115 10.09 2.96 9.25
N ARG A 116 8.91 3.61 9.18
CA ARG A 116 8.29 4.31 10.32
C ARG A 116 7.91 3.38 11.47
N VAL A 117 7.78 2.07 11.22
CA VAL A 117 7.46 1.07 12.24
C VAL A 117 8.63 0.18 12.62
N LEU A 118 9.78 0.35 11.98
CA LEU A 118 10.97 -0.48 12.21
C LEU A 118 11.85 0.11 13.32
N PRO A 119 12.37 -0.73 14.23
CA PRO A 119 13.43 -0.31 15.15
C PRO A 119 14.70 0.11 14.40
N LYS A 120 15.57 0.87 15.07
CA LYS A 120 16.89 1.20 14.51
C LYS A 120 17.70 -0.07 14.25
N GLY A 121 18.43 -0.09 13.13
CA GLY A 121 19.27 -1.22 12.74
C GLY A 121 18.52 -2.37 12.06
N THR A 122 17.22 -2.22 11.76
CA THR A 122 16.47 -3.14 10.92
C THR A 122 15.99 -2.50 9.62
N ALA A 123 15.84 -3.33 8.60
CA ALA A 123 15.32 -2.98 7.28
C ALA A 123 14.21 -3.95 6.87
N ALA A 124 13.46 -3.59 5.84
CA ALA A 124 12.51 -4.48 5.19
C ALA A 124 13.04 -4.91 3.82
N ARG A 125 13.09 -6.21 3.55
CA ARG A 125 13.34 -6.75 2.22
C ARG A 125 12.02 -7.27 1.63
N ILE A 126 11.58 -6.68 0.53
CA ILE A 126 10.26 -6.95 -0.08
C ILE A 126 10.45 -7.50 -1.48
N ASP A 127 9.89 -8.68 -1.74
CA ASP A 127 9.78 -9.25 -3.07
C ASP A 127 8.48 -8.78 -3.73
N VAL A 128 8.61 -7.88 -4.69
CA VAL A 128 7.45 -7.32 -5.39
C VAL A 128 6.85 -8.27 -6.43
N SER A 129 7.50 -9.41 -6.70
CA SER A 129 6.97 -10.47 -7.54
C SER A 129 6.03 -11.43 -6.77
N ALA A 130 5.99 -11.34 -5.44
CA ALA A 130 5.22 -12.21 -4.57
C ALA A 130 3.70 -11.93 -4.56
N TYR A 131 3.24 -10.87 -5.23
CA TYR A 131 1.82 -10.53 -5.33
C TYR A 131 1.47 -9.98 -6.72
N PRO A 132 0.17 -10.02 -7.10
CA PRO A 132 -0.25 -9.50 -8.38
C PRO A 132 0.01 -7.99 -8.48
N TYR A 133 0.72 -7.55 -9.51
CA TYR A 133 0.86 -6.12 -9.81
C TYR A 133 -0.41 -5.61 -10.52
N PRO A 134 -1.24 -4.77 -9.87
CA PRO A 134 -2.56 -4.44 -10.40
C PRO A 134 -2.50 -3.72 -11.76
N PRO A 135 -3.45 -3.99 -12.67
CA PRO A 135 -3.46 -3.42 -14.02
C PRO A 135 -3.37 -1.89 -14.09
N VAL A 136 -3.98 -1.17 -13.13
CA VAL A 136 -3.90 0.29 -13.05
C VAL A 136 -2.46 0.80 -12.92
N PHE A 137 -1.63 0.15 -12.10
CA PHE A 137 -0.24 0.56 -11.90
C PHE A 137 0.63 0.16 -13.09
N ARG A 138 0.36 -1.00 -13.71
CA ARG A 138 1.00 -1.39 -14.98
C ARG A 138 0.73 -0.36 -16.07
N TRP A 139 -0.50 0.11 -16.18
CA TRP A 139 -0.87 1.16 -17.14
C TRP A 139 -0.19 2.49 -16.83
N LEU A 140 -0.21 2.94 -15.56
CA LEU A 140 0.43 4.19 -15.14
C LEU A 140 1.95 4.17 -15.39
N SER A 141 2.63 3.08 -15.04
CA SER A 141 4.07 2.93 -15.29
C SER A 141 4.37 3.00 -16.79
N LYS A 142 3.63 2.25 -17.62
CA LYS A 142 3.82 2.23 -19.08
C LYS A 142 3.52 3.58 -19.74
N GLN A 143 2.39 4.20 -19.44
CA GLN A 143 1.98 5.47 -20.07
C GLN A 143 2.77 6.67 -19.54
N GLY A 144 3.14 6.65 -18.26
CA GLY A 144 3.95 7.70 -17.66
C GLY A 144 5.44 7.58 -17.97
N GLY A 145 5.91 6.39 -18.35
CA GLY A 145 7.35 6.09 -18.38
C GLY A 145 7.96 6.16 -16.97
N VAL A 146 7.24 5.65 -15.97
CA VAL A 146 7.65 5.72 -14.56
C VAL A 146 8.35 4.43 -14.18
N GLU A 147 9.60 4.56 -13.77
CA GLU A 147 10.46 3.46 -13.32
C GLU A 147 9.86 2.73 -12.11
N PRO A 148 10.06 1.40 -11.98
CA PRO A 148 9.49 0.60 -10.89
C PRO A 148 9.80 1.12 -9.47
N LEU A 149 11.01 1.63 -9.23
CA LEU A 149 11.36 2.22 -7.93
C LEU A 149 10.57 3.50 -7.65
N GLU A 150 10.37 4.35 -8.65
CA GLU A 150 9.58 5.58 -8.51
C GLU A 150 8.08 5.26 -8.34
N MET A 151 7.60 4.18 -8.98
CA MET A 151 6.27 3.64 -8.71
C MET A 151 6.13 3.25 -7.24
N ALA A 152 7.09 2.50 -6.68
CA ALA A 152 7.08 2.07 -5.27
C ALA A 152 7.26 3.21 -4.26
N ARG A 153 7.84 4.34 -4.66
CA ARG A 153 7.96 5.56 -3.85
C ARG A 153 6.70 6.43 -3.93
N THR A 154 5.91 6.32 -4.98
CA THR A 154 4.74 7.18 -5.18
C THR A 154 3.45 6.49 -4.77
N PHE A 155 3.32 5.20 -5.06
CA PHE A 155 2.09 4.44 -4.96
C PHE A 155 2.23 3.25 -4.02
N ASN A 156 1.09 2.67 -3.66
CA ASN A 156 1.01 1.43 -2.89
C ASN A 156 1.28 0.17 -3.74
N CYS A 157 1.29 0.31 -5.07
CA CYS A 157 1.56 -0.72 -6.06
C CYS A 157 0.80 -2.04 -5.89
N GLY A 158 -0.35 -2.02 -5.20
CA GLY A 158 -1.16 -3.20 -4.97
C GLY A 158 -1.26 -3.63 -3.51
N ILE A 159 -0.38 -3.17 -2.62
CA ILE A 159 -0.44 -3.48 -1.19
C ILE A 159 -0.74 -2.22 -0.40
N GLY A 160 -1.92 -2.13 0.20
CA GLY A 160 -2.32 -0.95 1.00
C GLY A 160 -1.96 -1.05 2.47
N MET A 161 -1.69 -2.26 2.99
CA MET A 161 -1.23 -2.43 4.38
C MET A 161 -0.15 -3.51 4.43
N VAL A 162 0.92 -3.23 5.15
CA VAL A 162 1.95 -4.21 5.49
C VAL A 162 1.88 -4.53 6.98
N VAL A 163 1.96 -5.80 7.31
CA VAL A 163 1.89 -6.33 8.67
C VAL A 163 3.20 -7.05 8.98
N VAL A 164 3.83 -6.70 10.11
CA VAL A 164 5.03 -7.36 10.61
C VAL A 164 4.61 -8.39 11.66
N ILE A 165 5.09 -9.63 11.53
CA ILE A 165 4.73 -10.74 12.42
C ILE A 165 5.95 -11.61 12.74
N ALA A 166 5.85 -12.41 13.81
CA ALA A 166 6.83 -13.46 14.05
C ALA A 166 6.75 -14.53 12.95
N LYS A 167 7.87 -15.19 12.65
CA LYS A 167 7.94 -16.23 11.61
C LYS A 167 7.02 -17.42 11.89
N GLU A 168 6.91 -17.78 13.16
CA GLU A 168 6.05 -18.86 13.66
C GLU A 168 4.55 -18.52 13.62
N ASP A 169 4.19 -17.24 13.53
CA ASP A 169 2.79 -16.79 13.54
C ASP A 169 2.17 -16.67 12.13
N VAL A 170 2.92 -16.95 11.05
CA VAL A 170 2.46 -16.76 9.66
C VAL A 170 1.11 -17.43 9.39
N GLN A 171 1.00 -18.73 9.69
CA GLN A 171 -0.22 -19.47 9.42
C GLN A 171 -1.39 -18.96 10.28
N ARG A 172 -1.13 -18.72 11.56
CA ARG A 172 -2.12 -18.20 12.52
C ARG A 172 -2.66 -16.84 12.08
N VAL A 173 -1.81 -15.94 11.59
CA VAL A 173 -2.22 -14.61 11.14
C VAL A 173 -3.01 -14.69 9.85
N LYS A 174 -2.62 -15.56 8.90
CA LYS A 174 -3.40 -15.80 7.67
C LYS A 174 -4.82 -16.32 7.96
N GLU A 175 -4.99 -17.14 8.99
CA GLU A 175 -6.31 -17.65 9.41
C GLU A 175 -7.16 -16.58 10.13
N LEU A 176 -6.52 -15.64 10.82
CA LEU A 176 -7.21 -14.57 11.54
C LEU A 176 -7.57 -13.37 10.66
N VAL A 177 -6.82 -13.13 9.59
CA VAL A 177 -7.07 -12.01 8.69
C VAL A 177 -8.18 -12.37 7.71
N ASP A 178 -9.22 -11.54 7.66
CA ASP A 178 -10.30 -11.68 6.67
C ASP A 178 -9.89 -11.08 5.31
N GLY A 179 -9.74 -11.95 4.32
CA GLY A 179 -9.39 -11.63 2.94
C GLY A 179 -7.98 -12.06 2.53
N ASP A 180 -7.59 -11.72 1.31
CA ASP A 180 -6.29 -12.12 0.76
C ASP A 180 -5.12 -11.48 1.52
N VAL A 181 -4.07 -12.29 1.71
CA VAL A 181 -2.81 -11.90 2.32
C VAL A 181 -1.67 -12.53 1.52
N TYR A 182 -0.66 -11.74 1.21
CA TYR A 182 0.56 -12.19 0.54
C TYR A 182 1.72 -12.17 1.52
N GLU A 183 2.53 -13.22 1.55
CA GLU A 183 3.87 -13.13 2.14
C GLU A 183 4.75 -12.38 1.15
N ILE A 184 5.13 -11.15 1.51
CA ILE A 184 5.81 -10.23 0.58
C ILE A 184 7.28 -10.05 0.91
N GLY A 185 7.76 -10.61 2.03
CA GLY A 185 9.15 -10.45 2.41
C GLY A 185 9.39 -10.66 3.90
N GLU A 186 10.50 -10.09 4.37
CA GLU A 186 10.99 -10.27 5.73
C GLU A 186 11.71 -9.01 6.24
N ILE A 187 11.88 -8.95 7.56
CA ILE A 187 12.76 -7.99 8.21
C ILE A 187 14.19 -8.51 8.15
N THR A 188 15.12 -7.63 7.81
CA THR A 188 16.56 -7.89 7.73
C THR A 188 17.34 -6.92 8.61
N SER A 189 18.64 -7.15 8.80
CA SER A 189 19.54 -6.16 9.40
C SER A 189 19.85 -5.05 8.40
N GLY A 190 19.85 -3.79 8.82
CA GLY A 190 20.18 -2.65 7.95
C GLY A 190 19.33 -1.42 8.25
N GLU A 191 19.07 -0.62 7.21
CA GLU A 191 18.14 0.51 7.28
C GLU A 191 17.29 0.61 6.01
N GLY A 192 16.06 1.10 6.15
CA GLY A 192 15.18 1.41 5.02
C GLY A 192 14.46 0.20 4.43
N VAL A 193 14.26 0.23 3.11
CA VAL A 193 13.53 -0.80 2.35
C VAL A 193 14.35 -1.22 1.13
N GLU A 194 14.60 -2.52 1.00
CA GLU A 194 15.14 -3.17 -0.19
C GLU A 194 13.98 -3.78 -0.98
N LEU A 195 13.84 -3.40 -2.25
CA LEU A 195 12.86 -4.00 -3.16
C LEU A 195 13.58 -4.94 -4.13
N VAL A 196 13.14 -6.19 -4.19
CA VAL A 196 13.64 -7.21 -5.12
C VAL A 196 12.53 -7.67 -6.05
N GLY A 197 12.89 -8.28 -7.19
CA GLY A 197 11.91 -8.77 -8.17
C GLY A 197 11.24 -7.66 -8.99
N LEU A 198 11.84 -6.46 -9.06
CA LEU A 198 11.29 -5.30 -9.77
C LEU A 198 11.05 -5.55 -11.27
N ASP A 199 11.76 -6.50 -11.87
CA ASP A 199 11.56 -6.91 -13.26
C ASP A 199 10.13 -7.41 -13.53
N ALA A 200 9.45 -7.94 -12.50
CA ALA A 200 8.04 -8.37 -12.60
C ALA A 200 7.08 -7.21 -12.92
N TRP A 201 7.49 -5.98 -12.62
CA TRP A 201 6.71 -4.76 -12.86
C TRP A 201 7.07 -4.06 -14.16
N LEU A 202 8.15 -4.46 -14.82
CA LEU A 202 8.53 -3.86 -16.09
C LEU A 202 7.41 -4.06 -17.12
N PRO A 203 7.16 -3.05 -17.98
CA PRO A 203 6.23 -3.19 -19.09
C PRO A 203 6.69 -4.36 -19.98
N LYS A 204 5.79 -5.31 -20.23
CA LYS A 204 5.93 -6.25 -21.33
C LYS A 204 5.41 -5.61 -22.63
#